data_AF-A0ABD3EM25-F1
#
_entry.id   AF-A0ABD3EM25-F1
#
_cell.length_a   1.000
_cell.length_b   1.000
_cell.length_c   1.000
_cell.angle_alpha   90.00
_cell.angle_beta   90.00
_cell.angle_gamma   90.00
#
_symmetry.space_group_name_H-M   'P 1'
#
loop_
_entity.id
_entity.type
_entity.pdbx_description
1 polymer ?
#
loop_
_entity_poly.entity_id
_entity_poly.type
_entity_poly.pdbx_seq_one_letter_code
_entity_poly.pdbx_strand_id
1 'polypeptide(L)'
;MSSGSSGTEGTREDGSGRDDKAKGKSLWKVDGLIRLMEGENTGPINIGNPGEFTMTELAETVKEMINPEVKIVRVENTPDDPRQRKPDITKAKELLGWEPKIKLRDGIPLMEEDFRKRLEISRKN
;
A
#
# COMPACT_ATOMS: atom_id res chain seq x y z
N MET A 1 -43.61 -2.48 50.90
CA MET A 1 -44.36 -2.88 49.70
C MET A 1 -43.66 -2.19 48.52
N SER A 2 -42.79 -2.88 47.76
CA SER A 2 -43.13 -3.52 46.45
C SER A 2 -44.12 -2.67 45.65
N SER A 3 -43.85 -2.18 44.45
CA SER A 3 -43.19 -2.72 43.23
C SER A 3 -42.93 -1.52 42.28
N GLY A 4 -41.90 -1.40 41.44
CA GLY A 4 -41.37 -2.35 40.46
C GLY A 4 -42.07 -2.17 39.10
N SER A 5 -41.38 -1.56 38.11
CA SER A 5 -41.48 -1.73 36.63
C SER A 5 -41.15 -0.41 35.90
N SER A 6 -40.48 -0.30 34.75
CA SER A 6 -39.43 -1.03 34.02
C SER A 6 -39.21 -0.24 32.71
N GLY A 7 -37.98 -0.27 32.17
CA GLY A 7 -37.63 0.15 30.79
C GLY A 7 -37.70 1.66 30.53
N THR A 8 -36.71 2.32 29.93
CA THR A 8 -35.83 1.87 28.85
C THR A 8 -34.46 2.53 28.97
N GLU A 9 -33.44 1.72 29.17
CA GLU A 9 -32.04 2.07 28.93
C GLU A 9 -31.84 2.21 27.41
N GLY A 10 -31.85 3.44 26.92
CA GLY A 10 -31.36 3.75 25.59
C GLY A 10 -29.83 3.80 25.64
N THR A 11 -29.18 2.65 25.45
CA THR A 11 -27.76 2.58 25.12
C THR A 11 -27.54 3.37 23.84
N ARG A 12 -27.01 4.59 23.98
CA ARG A 12 -26.38 5.29 22.86
C ARG A 12 -25.08 4.54 22.61
N GLU A 13 -25.10 3.60 21.67
CA GLU A 13 -23.89 3.12 21.02
C GLU A 13 -23.29 4.33 20.31
N ASP A 14 -22.24 4.89 20.91
CA ASP A 14 -21.37 5.82 20.24
C ASP A 14 -20.65 5.03 19.14
N GLY A 15 -21.19 5.13 17.93
CA GLY A 15 -20.52 4.67 16.72
C GLY A 15 -19.22 5.44 16.48
N SER A 16 -18.20 5.19 17.30
CA SER A 16 -16.80 5.45 17.00
C SER A 16 -16.27 4.35 16.07
N GLY A 17 -17.04 4.00 15.04
CA GLY A 17 -16.59 3.20 13.91
C GLY A 17 -15.94 4.08 12.83
N ARG A 18 -15.34 5.21 13.22
CA ARG A 18 -14.70 6.15 12.32
C ARG A 18 -13.34 5.57 11.89
N ASP A 19 -13.40 4.77 10.84
CA ASP A 19 -12.37 4.65 9.81
C ASP A 19 -10.97 4.16 10.24
N ASP A 20 -10.89 2.97 10.85
CA ASP A 20 -9.63 2.21 10.90
C ASP A 20 -9.18 1.69 9.51
N LYS A 21 -10.01 1.84 8.47
CA LYS A 21 -9.66 1.40 7.10
C LYS A 21 -8.71 2.33 6.36
N ALA A 22 -8.32 3.47 6.93
CA ALA A 22 -7.45 4.44 6.25
C ALA A 22 -5.94 4.30 6.58
N LYS A 23 -5.56 3.56 7.63
CA LYS A 23 -4.16 3.49 8.12
C LYS A 23 -3.31 2.39 7.47
N GLY A 24 -3.39 2.26 6.14
CA GLY A 24 -2.63 1.24 5.39
C GLY A 24 -2.00 1.73 4.09
N LYS A 25 -2.01 3.04 3.84
CA LYS A 25 -1.61 3.62 2.55
C LYS A 25 -0.13 4.02 2.62
N SER A 26 0.75 3.32 1.87
CA SER A 26 2.23 3.47 1.88
C SER A 26 3.01 2.77 3.00
N LEU A 27 2.36 2.09 3.94
CA LEU A 27 3.00 1.68 5.20
C LEU A 27 3.72 0.33 5.19
N TRP A 28 3.61 -0.50 4.15
CA TRP A 28 4.25 -1.82 4.18
C TRP A 28 5.78 -1.73 4.26
N LYS A 29 6.41 -0.76 3.58
CA LYS A 29 7.84 -0.50 3.74
C LYS A 29 8.18 0.04 5.13
N VAL A 30 7.32 0.89 5.70
CA VAL A 30 7.51 1.44 7.04
C VAL A 30 7.44 0.34 8.11
N ASP A 31 6.47 -0.57 8.02
CA ASP A 31 6.37 -1.76 8.87
C ASP A 31 7.63 -2.63 8.77
N GLY A 32 8.17 -2.83 7.56
CA GLY A 32 9.42 -3.57 7.36
C GLY A 32 10.64 -2.89 8.00
N LEU A 33 10.72 -1.56 7.89
CA LEU A 33 11.77 -0.77 8.53
C LEU A 33 11.64 -0.74 10.06
N ILE A 34 10.42 -0.64 10.60
CA ILE A 34 10.17 -0.69 12.04
C ILE A 34 10.63 -2.03 12.59
N ARG A 35 10.22 -3.15 11.98
CA ARG A 35 10.66 -4.50 12.38
C ARG A 35 12.17 -4.67 12.29
N LEU A 36 12.80 -4.05 11.27
CA LEU A 36 14.25 -4.05 11.14
C LEU A 36 14.92 -3.30 12.29
N MET A 37 14.39 -2.13 12.69
CA MET A 37 14.91 -1.31 13.79
C MET A 37 14.67 -1.93 15.17
N GLU A 38 13.58 -2.67 15.35
CA GLU A 38 13.23 -3.33 16.60
C GLU A 38 13.92 -4.70 16.79
N GLY A 39 14.43 -5.29 15.70
CA GLY A 39 15.10 -6.58 15.75
C GLY A 39 16.58 -6.50 16.13
N GLU A 40 17.14 -7.60 16.63
CA GLU A 40 18.57 -7.73 16.93
C GLU A 40 19.41 -8.12 15.69
N ASN A 41 18.82 -8.02 14.49
CA ASN A 41 19.41 -8.50 13.26
C ASN A 41 20.57 -7.60 12.81
N THR A 42 21.70 -8.20 12.45
CA THR A 42 22.87 -7.47 11.95
C THR A 42 23.06 -7.71 10.44
N GLY A 43 23.44 -6.66 9.72
CA GLY A 43 23.70 -6.70 8.28
C GLY A 43 22.51 -6.32 7.39
N PRO A 44 22.72 -6.27 6.06
CA PRO A 44 21.72 -5.78 5.13
C PRO A 44 20.54 -6.75 4.99
N ILE A 45 19.32 -6.21 5.12
CA ILE A 45 18.06 -6.90 4.85
C ILE A 45 17.30 -6.11 3.78
N ASN A 46 16.99 -6.77 2.67
CA ASN A 46 16.26 -6.14 1.56
C ASN A 46 14.76 -6.01 1.91
N ILE A 47 14.24 -4.79 1.84
CA ILE A 47 12.82 -4.48 2.02
C ILE A 47 12.28 -4.02 0.65
N GLY A 48 11.52 -4.90 -0.02
CA GLY A 48 11.00 -4.60 -1.35
C GLY A 48 9.94 -5.58 -1.82
N ASN A 49 9.47 -5.39 -3.05
CA ASN A 49 8.52 -6.28 -3.69
C ASN A 49 9.24 -7.34 -4.52
N PRO A 50 9.14 -8.64 -4.21
CA PRO A 50 9.76 -9.70 -5.02
C PRO A 50 8.98 -9.98 -6.31
N GLY A 51 7.76 -9.44 -6.43
CA GLY A 51 6.95 -9.52 -7.64
C GLY A 51 7.67 -8.81 -8.78
N GLU A 52 8.04 -9.58 -9.80
CA GLU A 52 8.74 -9.09 -10.98
C GLU A 52 7.72 -8.66 -12.03
N PHE A 53 7.94 -7.48 -12.59
CA PHE A 53 7.26 -6.97 -13.76
C PHE A 53 8.22 -6.09 -14.54
N THR A 54 8.08 -6.09 -15.85
CA THR A 54 8.81 -5.23 -16.77
C THR A 54 8.28 -3.80 -16.70
N MET A 55 9.08 -2.84 -17.16
CA MET A 55 8.61 -1.45 -17.28
C MET A 55 7.41 -1.33 -18.24
N THR A 56 7.35 -2.19 -19.26
CA THR A 56 6.22 -2.26 -20.19
C THR A 56 4.94 -2.68 -19.46
N GLU A 57 4.98 -3.77 -18.67
CA GLU A 57 3.82 -4.25 -17.91
C GLU A 57 3.34 -3.22 -16.88
N LEU A 58 4.27 -2.51 -16.23
CA LEU A 58 3.92 -1.41 -15.33
C LEU A 58 3.20 -0.29 -16.09
N ALA A 59 3.76 0.16 -17.21
CA ALA A 59 3.19 1.25 -18.00
C ALA A 59 1.80 0.88 -18.57
N GLU A 60 1.63 -0.36 -19.04
CA GLU A 60 0.35 -0.89 -19.50
C GLU A 60 -0.67 -0.97 -18.37
N THR A 61 -0.29 -1.48 -17.20
CA THR A 61 -1.17 -1.52 -16.02
C THR A 61 -1.63 -0.12 -15.61
N VAL A 62 -0.72 0.85 -15.57
CA VAL A 62 -1.05 2.24 -15.23
C VAL A 62 -1.98 2.85 -16.27
N LYS A 63 -1.69 2.64 -17.56
CA LYS A 63 -2.54 3.08 -18.66
C LYS A 63 -3.96 2.53 -18.53
N GLU A 64 -4.11 1.21 -18.37
CA GLU A 64 -5.42 0.57 -18.21
C GLU A 64 -6.20 1.14 -17.01
N MET A 65 -5.52 1.35 -15.90
CA MET A 65 -6.18 1.68 -14.63
C MET A 65 -6.49 3.17 -14.45
N ILE A 66 -5.70 4.06 -15.05
CA ILE A 66 -5.81 5.50 -14.83
C ILE A 66 -6.40 6.22 -16.05
N ASN A 67 -5.89 5.94 -17.26
CA ASN A 67 -6.35 6.59 -18.48
C ASN A 67 -5.97 5.77 -19.73
N PRO A 68 -6.90 5.00 -20.32
CA PRO A 68 -6.61 4.16 -21.47
C PRO A 68 -6.25 4.92 -22.75
N GLU A 69 -6.48 6.24 -22.79
CA GLU A 69 -6.19 7.08 -23.95
C GLU A 69 -4.72 7.54 -24.02
N VAL A 70 -3.93 7.34 -22.97
CA VAL A 70 -2.52 7.76 -22.99
C VAL A 70 -1.69 6.87 -23.91
N LYS A 71 -0.71 7.47 -24.59
CA LYS A 71 0.26 6.75 -25.42
C LYS A 71 1.50 6.42 -24.60
N ILE A 72 1.94 5.17 -24.68
CA ILE A 72 3.21 4.74 -24.09
C ILE A 72 4.30 5.04 -25.13
N VAL A 73 5.29 5.83 -24.73
CA VAL A 73 6.47 6.15 -25.55
C VAL A 73 7.67 5.44 -24.94
N ARG A 74 8.40 4.68 -25.77
CA ARG A 74 9.65 4.04 -25.35
C ARG A 74 10.82 4.98 -25.63
N VAL A 75 11.68 5.13 -24.64
CA VAL A 75 12.92 5.92 -24.73
C VAL A 75 14.09 5.01 -24.39
N GLU A 76 15.28 5.37 -24.87
CA GLU A 76 16.50 4.62 -24.54
C GLU A 76 16.79 4.67 -23.04
N ASN A 77 17.30 3.55 -22.53
CA ASN A 77 17.63 3.42 -21.12
C ASN A 77 18.88 4.23 -20.79
N THR A 78 18.98 4.76 -19.57
CA THR A 78 20.23 5.40 -19.15
C THR A 78 21.33 4.34 -18.93
N PRO A 79 22.62 4.68 -19.08
CA PRO A 79 23.72 3.73 -18.85
C PRO A 79 23.72 3.12 -17.44
N ASP A 80 23.24 3.87 -16.44
CA ASP A 80 23.24 3.49 -15.02
C ASP A 80 21.99 2.73 -14.58
N ASP A 81 21.00 2.54 -15.46
CA ASP A 81 19.75 1.90 -15.06
C ASP A 81 19.93 0.38 -14.89
N PRO A 82 19.62 -0.18 -13.71
CA PRO A 82 19.75 -1.61 -13.47
C PRO A 82 18.76 -2.39 -14.34
N ARG A 83 19.28 -3.40 -15.05
CA ARG A 83 18.50 -4.25 -15.96
C ARG A 83 17.44 -5.10 -15.25
N GLN A 84 17.60 -5.35 -13.96
CA GLN A 84 16.67 -6.14 -13.15
C GLN A 84 16.40 -5.46 -11.81
N ARG A 85 15.13 -5.41 -11.39
CA ARG A 85 14.69 -4.84 -10.11
C ARG A 85 13.86 -5.86 -9.35
N LYS A 86 14.51 -6.94 -8.89
CA LYS A 86 13.88 -8.02 -8.10
C LYS A 86 14.67 -8.25 -6.81
N PRO A 87 14.29 -7.61 -5.69
CA PRO A 87 14.96 -7.84 -4.42
C PRO A 87 14.70 -9.26 -3.92
N ASP A 88 15.75 -9.97 -3.52
CA ASP A 88 15.62 -11.17 -2.70
C ASP A 88 15.26 -10.76 -1.27
N ILE A 89 14.04 -11.12 -0.83
CA ILE A 89 13.50 -10.78 0.48
C ILE A 89 13.49 -11.97 1.46
N THR A 90 14.24 -13.04 1.18
CA THR A 90 14.28 -14.25 2.03
C THR A 90 14.58 -13.90 3.49
N LYS A 91 15.60 -13.06 3.73
CA LYS A 91 15.93 -12.58 5.09
C LYS A 91 14.81 -11.79 5.76
N ALA A 92 14.06 -10.99 5.00
CA ALA A 92 12.97 -10.21 5.57
C ALA A 92 11.81 -11.12 6.01
N LYS A 93 11.55 -12.20 5.26
CA LYS A 93 10.56 -13.22 5.64
C LYS A 93 11.00 -14.00 6.88
N GLU A 94 12.23 -14.51 6.88
CA GLU A 94 12.73 -15.40 7.92
C GLU A 94 13.02 -14.66 9.24
N LEU A 95 13.63 -13.48 9.16
CA LEU A 95 14.14 -12.77 10.35
C LEU A 95 13.15 -11.73 10.89
N LEU A 96 12.31 -11.14 10.03
CA LEU A 96 11.37 -10.08 10.41
C LEU A 96 9.91 -10.53 10.37
N GLY A 97 9.65 -11.75 9.88
CA GLY A 97 8.29 -12.21 9.60
C GLY A 97 7.56 -11.26 8.64
N TRP A 98 8.28 -10.62 7.73
CA TRP A 98 7.79 -9.52 6.92
C TRP A 98 7.77 -9.86 5.43
N GLU A 99 6.70 -9.45 4.76
CA GLU A 99 6.58 -9.43 3.32
C GLU A 99 5.59 -8.33 2.87
N PRO A 100 5.71 -7.80 1.64
CA PRO A 100 4.76 -6.84 1.10
C PRO A 100 3.36 -7.44 1.00
N LYS A 101 2.36 -6.73 1.55
CA LYS A 101 0.96 -7.19 1.59
C LYS A 101 0.08 -6.62 0.47
N ILE A 102 0.53 -5.59 -0.23
CA ILE A 102 -0.25 -4.88 -1.25
C ILE A 102 0.32 -5.23 -2.63
N LYS A 103 -0.53 -5.78 -3.51
CA LYS A 103 -0.16 -6.03 -4.90
C LYS A 103 -0.16 -4.73 -5.69
N LEU A 104 0.58 -4.69 -6.80
CA LEU A 104 0.69 -3.50 -7.65
C LEU A 104 -0.69 -2.95 -8.07
N ARG A 105 -1.58 -3.81 -8.57
CA ARG A 105 -2.94 -3.41 -9.02
C ARG A 105 -3.79 -2.87 -7.87
N ASP A 106 -3.56 -3.32 -6.63
CA ASP A 106 -4.28 -2.79 -5.47
C ASP A 106 -3.70 -1.45 -5.00
N GLY A 107 -2.40 -1.25 -5.19
CA GLY A 107 -1.68 -0.03 -4.80
C GLY A 107 -1.88 1.16 -5.74
N ILE A 108 -2.00 0.92 -7.06
CA ILE A 108 -2.14 1.99 -8.07
C ILE A 108 -3.35 2.91 -7.81
N PRO A 109 -4.58 2.40 -7.54
CA PRO A 109 -5.73 3.26 -7.25
C PRO A 109 -5.53 4.12 -6.00
N LEU A 110 -4.86 3.57 -4.98
CA LEU A 110 -4.58 4.31 -3.74
C LEU A 110 -3.61 5.46 -3.98
N MET A 111 -2.60 5.24 -4.82
CA MET A 111 -1.66 6.27 -5.23
C MET A 111 -2.36 7.32 -6.10
N GLU A 112 -3.13 6.90 -7.10
CA GLU A 112 -3.92 7.81 -7.94
C GLU A 112 -4.82 8.74 -7.11
N GLU A 113 -5.55 8.18 -6.15
CA GLU A 113 -6.42 8.93 -5.24
C GLU A 113 -5.65 9.98 -4.43
N ASP A 114 -4.50 9.61 -3.85
CA ASP A 114 -3.64 10.51 -3.08
C ASP A 114 -3.08 11.66 -3.95
N PHE A 115 -2.59 11.36 -5.16
CA PHE A 115 -2.13 12.39 -6.10
C PHE A 115 -3.25 13.35 -6.50
N ARG A 116 -4.44 12.83 -6.81
CA ARG A 116 -5.60 13.67 -7.15
C ARG A 116 -5.96 14.62 -6.02
N LYS A 117 -5.95 14.14 -4.78
CA LYS A 117 -6.22 14.97 -3.58
C LYS A 117 -5.18 16.07 -3.41
N ARG A 118 -3.89 15.75 -3.53
CA ARG A 118 -2.79 16.72 -3.36
C ARG A 118 -2.73 17.76 -4.47
N LEU A 119 -3.16 17.39 -5.68
CA LEU A 119 -3.19 18.28 -6.85
C LEU A 119 -4.55 18.97 -7.05
N GLU A 120 -5.53 18.72 -6.17
CA GLU A 120 -6.89 19.28 -6.26
C GLU A 120 -7.61 18.95 -7.59
N ILE A 121 -7.34 17.76 -8.15
CA ILE A 121 -7.91 17.30 -9.43
C ILE A 121 -9.06 16.33 -9.18
N SER A 122 -10.27 16.67 -9.63
CA SER A 122 -11.41 15.75 -9.64
C SER A 122 -11.23 14.61 -10.65
N ARG A 123 -11.75 13.41 -10.36
CA ARG A 123 -11.80 12.32 -11.35
C ARG A 123 -12.70 12.78 -12.51
N LYS A 124 -12.18 12.75 -13.74
CA LYS A 124 -13.02 12.89 -14.93
C LYS A 124 -13.73 11.55 -15.11
N ASN A 125 -15.07 11.61 -15.15
CA ASN A 125 -15.92 10.45 -15.42
C ASN A 125 -15.70 9.90 -16.82
#